data_AF-A0A218KN03-F1
#
_entry.id   AF-A0A218KN03-F1
#
_cell.length_a   1.000
_cell.length_b   1.000
_cell.length_c   1.000
_cell.angle_alpha   90.00
_cell.angle_beta   90.00
_cell.angle_gamma   90.00
#
_symmetry.space_group_name_H-M   'P 1'
#
loop_
_entity.id
_entity.type
_entity.pdbx_description
1 polymer ?
#
loop_
_entity_poly.entity_id
_entity_poly.type
_entity_poly.pdbx_seq_one_letter_code
_entity_poly.pdbx_strand_id
1 'polypeptide(L)'
;MTHEYRWYIIKVDYGYERDIRELVSNAAYFKEVFIPYQTVCNAKSDIKEICEVYVCMHLCDESKSILSQMPGFCSSESGNFEVISNDDISLKCKEFNRYKWYILRVASNYEEKVRQHVLENSMRLGVNDYFKEVFIPYEELNETELRSKKVATRRKCFPGYVFLYVNLCDEVLNFINNIPKSLKVYGFLKNGNIPKVISDNEINSMCSALYTAQETKKLSYGYEKGEKVKINDGLFQNFTGKVDIINEEKKTINVEVSILGKPTIIELDLTQVEKIED
;
A
#
# COMPACT_ATOMS: atom_id res chain seq x y z
N MET A 1 -28.34 -8.80 -41.44
CA MET A 1 -28.54 -9.74 -40.33
C MET A 1 -28.17 -9.03 -39.05
N THR A 2 -29.12 -8.80 -38.15
CA THR A 2 -28.87 -8.23 -36.82
C THR A 2 -28.30 -9.32 -35.94
N HIS A 3 -26.98 -9.29 -35.69
CA HIS A 3 -26.37 -10.19 -34.72
C HIS A 3 -26.89 -9.83 -33.33
N GLU A 4 -27.50 -10.79 -32.64
CA GLU A 4 -27.92 -10.59 -31.26
C GLU A 4 -26.69 -10.71 -30.36
N TYR A 5 -26.28 -9.58 -29.77
CA TYR A 5 -25.17 -9.53 -28.81
C TYR A 5 -25.72 -9.67 -27.39
N ARG A 6 -25.13 -10.57 -26.63
CA ARG A 6 -25.44 -10.78 -25.22
C ARG A 6 -24.15 -10.83 -24.42
N TRP A 7 -24.25 -10.56 -23.13
CA TRP A 7 -23.12 -10.70 -22.23
C TRP A 7 -23.02 -12.10 -21.67
N TYR A 8 -21.79 -12.60 -21.63
CA TYR A 8 -21.43 -13.90 -21.12
C TYR A 8 -20.32 -13.76 -20.11
N ILE A 9 -20.39 -14.53 -19.03
CA ILE A 9 -19.30 -14.68 -18.08
C ILE A 9 -18.37 -15.77 -18.63
N ILE A 10 -17.07 -15.51 -18.62
CA ILE A 10 -16.02 -16.43 -19.04
C ILE A 10 -15.01 -16.54 -17.92
N LYS A 11 -14.49 -17.75 -17.69
CA LYS A 11 -13.44 -18.00 -16.68
C LYS A 11 -12.11 -18.23 -17.38
N VAL A 12 -11.11 -17.44 -17.02
CA VAL A 12 -9.76 -17.54 -17.58
C VAL A 12 -8.70 -17.56 -16.49
N ASP A 13 -7.58 -18.21 -16.77
CA ASP A 13 -6.39 -18.15 -15.93
C ASP A 13 -5.90 -16.70 -15.83
N TYR A 14 -5.52 -16.28 -14.62
CA TYR A 14 -4.97 -14.95 -14.36
C TYR A 14 -3.69 -14.71 -15.19
N GLY A 15 -3.61 -13.55 -15.83
CA GLY A 15 -2.53 -13.13 -16.73
C GLY A 15 -2.89 -13.20 -18.22
N TYR A 16 -3.97 -13.90 -18.58
CA TYR A 16 -4.46 -14.01 -19.96
C TYR A 16 -5.62 -13.05 -20.27
N GLU A 17 -5.98 -12.16 -19.34
CA GLU A 17 -7.02 -11.15 -19.54
C GLU A 17 -6.70 -10.18 -20.69
N ARG A 18 -5.41 -9.95 -20.97
CA ARG A 18 -4.96 -9.12 -22.08
C ARG A 18 -5.34 -9.73 -23.43
N ASP A 19 -5.17 -11.04 -23.57
CA ASP A 19 -5.45 -11.75 -24.82
C ASP A 19 -6.95 -11.68 -25.16
N ILE A 20 -7.83 -11.74 -24.15
CA ILE A 20 -9.28 -11.58 -24.35
C ILE A 20 -9.64 -10.18 -24.83
N ARG A 21 -8.98 -9.16 -24.29
CA ARG A 21 -9.24 -7.79 -24.73
C ARG A 21 -8.74 -7.53 -26.16
N GLU A 22 -7.59 -8.10 -26.51
CA GLU A 22 -7.08 -8.07 -27.88
C GLU A 22 -8.02 -8.81 -28.83
N LEU A 23 -8.53 -9.97 -28.42
CA LEU A 23 -9.53 -10.71 -29.18
C LEU A 23 -10.79 -9.86 -29.41
N VAL A 24 -11.32 -9.26 -28.34
CA VAL A 24 -12.55 -8.44 -28.41
C VAL A 24 -12.38 -7.23 -29.32
N SER A 25 -11.17 -6.69 -29.39
CA SER A 25 -10.85 -5.53 -30.25
C SER A 25 -10.70 -5.92 -31.73
N ASN A 26 -10.27 -7.15 -32.03
CA ASN A 26 -9.88 -7.59 -33.36
C ASN A 26 -10.89 -8.52 -34.06
N ALA A 27 -11.86 -9.09 -33.34
CA ALA A 27 -12.78 -10.10 -33.87
C ALA A 27 -14.23 -9.60 -34.01
N ALA A 28 -14.85 -9.85 -35.17
CA ALA A 28 -16.17 -9.33 -35.54
C ALA A 28 -17.35 -9.82 -34.65
N TYR A 29 -17.17 -10.93 -33.95
CA TYR A 29 -18.19 -11.53 -33.08
C TYR A 29 -18.23 -10.93 -31.68
N PHE A 30 -17.23 -10.12 -31.32
CA PHE A 30 -17.05 -9.55 -29.99
C PHE A 30 -17.27 -8.04 -30.06
N LYS A 31 -17.90 -7.50 -29.02
CA LYS A 31 -18.26 -6.07 -28.98
C LYS A 31 -17.56 -5.34 -27.84
N GLU A 32 -17.70 -5.85 -26.62
CA GLU A 32 -17.22 -5.19 -25.41
C GLU A 32 -16.74 -6.23 -24.40
N VAL A 33 -15.83 -5.83 -23.52
CA VAL A 33 -15.32 -6.67 -22.43
C VAL A 33 -15.20 -5.87 -21.14
N PHE A 34 -15.63 -6.49 -20.05
CA PHE A 34 -15.49 -5.98 -18.70
C PHE A 34 -14.75 -7.02 -17.86
N ILE A 35 -13.63 -6.61 -17.26
CA ILE A 35 -12.77 -7.48 -16.45
C ILE A 35 -12.72 -6.88 -15.05
N PRO A 36 -13.54 -7.35 -14.12
CA PRO A 36 -13.30 -7.09 -12.72
C PRO A 36 -12.04 -7.86 -12.34
N TYR A 37 -10.95 -7.17 -11.96
CA TYR A 37 -9.74 -7.79 -11.42
C TYR A 37 -10.01 -8.35 -10.02
N GLN A 38 -10.93 -9.32 -9.94
CA GLN A 38 -11.21 -10.14 -8.77
C GLN A 38 -10.71 -11.54 -9.07
N THR A 39 -9.77 -11.99 -8.25
CA THR A 39 -9.20 -13.31 -8.38
C THR A 39 -9.96 -14.28 -7.49
N VAL A 40 -10.37 -15.41 -8.07
CA VAL A 40 -10.95 -16.52 -7.30
C VAL A 40 -9.90 -17.62 -7.21
N CYS A 41 -9.53 -17.98 -5.98
CA CYS A 41 -8.62 -19.10 -5.74
C CYS A 41 -9.38 -20.42 -5.94
N ASN A 42 -8.90 -21.30 -6.82
CA ASN A 42 -9.46 -22.63 -6.97
C ASN A 42 -9.01 -23.51 -5.79
N ALA A 43 -9.97 -23.99 -4.99
CA ALA A 43 -9.69 -24.80 -3.80
C ALA A 43 -9.24 -26.25 -4.09
N LYS A 44 -9.29 -26.72 -5.35
CA LYS A 44 -9.12 -28.15 -5.70
C LYS A 44 -7.81 -28.53 -6.38
N SER A 45 -6.95 -27.59 -6.78
CA SER A 45 -5.69 -27.90 -7.45
C SER A 45 -4.63 -26.88 -7.06
N ASP A 46 -3.36 -27.32 -6.96
CA ASP A 46 -2.20 -26.43 -6.80
C ASP A 46 -2.38 -25.15 -7.61
N ILE A 47 -2.33 -24.04 -6.89
CA ILE A 47 -3.08 -22.79 -7.10
C ILE A 47 -3.09 -22.34 -8.58
N LYS A 48 -4.22 -22.51 -9.27
CA LYS A 48 -4.56 -21.76 -10.48
C LYS A 48 -5.57 -20.68 -10.11
N GLU A 49 -5.11 -19.43 -10.21
CA GLU A 49 -5.87 -18.22 -9.96
C GLU A 49 -6.74 -17.90 -11.19
N ILE A 50 -8.07 -17.88 -11.02
CA ILE A 50 -9.02 -17.67 -12.12
C ILE A 50 -9.61 -16.26 -12.05
N CYS A 51 -9.73 -15.60 -13.20
CA CYS A 51 -10.46 -14.36 -13.40
C CYS A 51 -11.81 -14.63 -14.06
N GLU A 52 -12.86 -13.97 -13.55
CA GLU A 52 -14.14 -13.89 -14.25
C GLU A 52 -14.13 -12.68 -15.18
N VAL A 53 -14.28 -12.93 -16.48
CA VAL A 53 -14.27 -11.94 -17.55
C VAL A 53 -15.65 -11.90 -18.18
N TYR A 54 -16.22 -10.72 -18.28
CA TYR A 54 -17.56 -10.49 -18.81
C TYR A 54 -17.38 -10.02 -20.26
N VAL A 55 -17.91 -10.77 -21.22
CA VAL A 55 -17.72 -10.51 -22.65
C VAL A 55 -19.08 -10.34 -23.33
N CYS A 56 -19.25 -9.21 -24.02
CA CYS A 56 -20.38 -8.96 -24.90
C CYS A 56 -20.05 -9.51 -26.29
N MET A 57 -20.72 -10.59 -26.69
CA MET A 57 -20.47 -11.25 -27.98
C MET A 57 -21.74 -11.81 -28.61
N HIS A 58 -21.67 -12.09 -29.90
CA HIS A 58 -22.62 -12.94 -30.60
C HIS A 58 -22.19 -14.39 -30.45
N LEU A 59 -23.06 -15.25 -29.87
CA LEU A 59 -22.73 -16.65 -29.63
C LEU A 59 -23.02 -17.48 -30.88
N CYS A 60 -21.97 -17.87 -31.60
CA CYS A 60 -22.01 -18.81 -32.72
C CYS A 60 -20.91 -19.88 -32.56
N ASP A 61 -20.85 -20.85 -33.47
CA ASP A 61 -19.85 -21.92 -33.38
C ASP A 61 -18.43 -21.39 -33.63
N GLU A 62 -18.29 -20.35 -34.47
CA GLU A 62 -17.03 -19.65 -34.69
C GLU A 62 -16.55 -18.92 -33.43
N SER A 63 -17.43 -18.18 -32.74
CA SER A 63 -17.06 -17.45 -31.53
C SER A 63 -16.65 -18.40 -30.38
N LYS A 64 -17.32 -19.55 -30.25
CA LYS A 64 -16.96 -20.61 -29.30
C LYS A 64 -15.62 -21.26 -29.65
N SER A 65 -15.38 -21.53 -30.94
CA SER A 65 -14.13 -22.11 -31.42
C SER A 65 -12.95 -21.19 -31.11
N ILE A 66 -13.10 -19.89 -31.38
CA ILE A 66 -12.11 -18.86 -31.07
C ILE A 66 -11.78 -18.86 -29.57
N LEU A 67 -12.78 -18.82 -28.69
CA LEU A 67 -12.56 -18.79 -27.24
C LEU A 67 -11.94 -20.09 -26.72
N SER A 68 -12.32 -21.23 -27.28
CA SER A 68 -11.79 -22.54 -26.87
C SER A 68 -10.33 -22.74 -27.28
N GLN A 69 -9.86 -22.02 -28.30
CA GLN A 69 -8.47 -22.02 -28.74
C GLN A 69 -7.60 -21.01 -27.97
N MET A 70 -8.18 -20.17 -27.11
CA MET A 70 -7.43 -19.17 -26.37
C MET A 70 -6.57 -19.79 -25.25
N PRO A 71 -5.35 -19.28 -25.07
CA PRO A 71 -4.54 -19.67 -23.92
C PRO A 71 -5.19 -19.20 -22.61
N GLY A 72 -5.19 -20.07 -21.60
CA GLY A 72 -5.77 -19.77 -20.29
C GLY A 72 -7.29 -19.90 -20.18
N PHE A 73 -8.02 -20.25 -21.24
CA PHE A 73 -9.46 -20.49 -21.15
C PHE A 73 -9.78 -21.75 -20.33
N CYS A 74 -10.55 -21.62 -19.25
CA CYS A 74 -10.91 -22.73 -18.37
C CYS A 74 -12.16 -23.45 -18.88
N SER A 75 -11.98 -24.54 -19.63
CA SER A 75 -13.06 -25.41 -20.13
C SER A 75 -13.39 -26.54 -19.14
N SER A 76 -14.07 -26.25 -18.03
CA SER A 76 -14.57 -27.30 -17.13
C SER A 76 -15.94 -27.82 -17.61
N GLU A 77 -15.94 -28.92 -18.38
CA GLU A 77 -17.01 -29.89 -18.76
C GLU A 77 -18.43 -29.43 -19.17
N SER A 78 -18.83 -28.20 -18.90
CA SER A 78 -19.96 -27.50 -19.50
C SER A 78 -19.47 -26.09 -19.76
N GLY A 79 -19.33 -25.70 -21.03
CA GLY A 79 -18.87 -24.36 -21.40
C GLY A 79 -19.73 -23.31 -20.69
N ASN A 80 -19.22 -22.76 -19.58
CA ASN A 80 -19.94 -21.84 -18.71
C ASN A 80 -19.98 -20.47 -19.38
N PHE A 81 -20.75 -20.37 -20.45
CA PHE A 81 -21.24 -19.12 -20.99
C PHE A 81 -22.50 -18.76 -20.21
N GLU A 82 -22.33 -18.41 -18.93
CA GLU A 82 -23.45 -17.94 -18.11
C GLU A 82 -23.92 -16.60 -18.68
N VAL A 83 -25.16 -16.57 -19.17
CA VAL A 83 -25.79 -15.35 -19.69
C VAL A 83 -26.11 -14.46 -18.51
N ILE A 84 -25.65 -13.22 -18.56
CA ILE A 84 -25.95 -12.20 -17.56
C ILE A 84 -26.75 -11.07 -18.21
N SER A 85 -27.74 -10.53 -17.51
CA SER A 85 -28.56 -9.43 -18.03
C SER A 85 -27.75 -8.12 -18.06
N ASN A 86 -28.14 -7.19 -18.94
CA ASN A 86 -27.51 -5.87 -19.01
C ASN A 86 -27.64 -5.10 -17.69
N ASP A 87 -28.77 -5.26 -16.99
CA ASP A 87 -29.03 -4.58 -15.72
C ASP A 87 -28.16 -5.16 -14.60
N ASP A 88 -27.97 -6.48 -14.56
CA ASP A 88 -27.10 -7.15 -13.60
C ASP A 88 -25.63 -6.80 -13.81
N ILE A 89 -25.19 -6.63 -15.06
CA ILE A 89 -23.85 -6.12 -15.35
C ILE A 89 -23.70 -4.68 -14.90
N SER A 90 -24.69 -3.84 -15.19
CA SER A 90 -24.66 -2.45 -14.74
C SER A 90 -24.57 -2.36 -13.21
N LEU A 91 -25.28 -3.25 -12.50
CA LEU A 91 -25.22 -3.40 -11.05
C LEU A 91 -23.87 -3.94 -10.60
N LYS A 92 -23.34 -5.01 -11.19
CA LYS A 92 -21.99 -5.53 -10.87
C LYS A 92 -20.91 -4.46 -11.10
N CYS A 93 -20.96 -3.74 -12.22
CA CYS A 93 -20.07 -2.62 -12.53
C CYS A 93 -20.15 -1.46 -11.51
N LYS A 94 -21.25 -1.34 -10.76
CA LYS A 94 -21.44 -0.38 -9.66
C LYS A 94 -21.06 -0.95 -8.29
N GLU A 95 -21.38 -2.22 -8.04
CA GLU A 95 -21.15 -2.95 -6.79
C GLU A 95 -19.66 -3.30 -6.60
N PHE A 96 -18.92 -3.48 -7.69
CA PHE A 96 -17.46 -3.48 -7.68
C PHE A 96 -16.96 -2.09 -7.30
N ASN A 97 -16.94 -1.85 -5.99
CA ASN A 97 -16.42 -0.67 -5.32
C ASN A 97 -15.06 -0.34 -5.94
N ARG A 98 -15.05 0.75 -6.71
CA ARG A 98 -14.04 0.97 -7.75
C ARG A 98 -12.65 1.09 -7.18
N TYR A 99 -12.48 1.62 -5.98
CA TYR A 99 -11.15 1.93 -5.44
C TYR A 99 -10.78 0.95 -4.32
N LYS A 100 -9.59 0.37 -4.45
CA LYS A 100 -8.99 -0.50 -3.43
C LYS A 100 -7.58 -0.02 -3.13
N TRP A 101 -7.08 -0.34 -1.95
CA TRP A 101 -5.69 -0.05 -1.59
C TRP A 101 -4.76 -1.10 -2.19
N TYR A 102 -3.73 -0.61 -2.86
CA TYR A 102 -2.63 -1.40 -3.39
C TYR A 102 -1.31 -0.83 -2.90
N ILE A 103 -0.29 -1.67 -2.81
CA ILE A 103 1.07 -1.23 -2.48
C ILE A 103 1.95 -1.24 -3.72
N LEU A 104 2.67 -0.15 -3.94
CA LEU A 104 3.74 -0.05 -4.91
C LEU A 104 5.09 -0.12 -4.20
N ARG A 105 5.93 -1.07 -4.62
CA ARG A 105 7.30 -1.23 -4.12
C ARG A 105 8.24 -0.34 -4.91
N VAL A 106 9.01 0.47 -4.20
CA VAL A 106 9.95 1.44 -4.78
C VAL A 106 11.27 1.39 -4.02
N ALA A 107 12.35 1.90 -4.62
CA ALA A 107 13.59 2.08 -3.88
C ALA A 107 13.42 3.14 -2.79
N SER A 108 14.05 2.91 -1.63
CA SER A 108 14.06 3.87 -0.54
C SER A 108 14.57 5.24 -1.00
N ASN A 109 13.92 6.31 -0.56
CA ASN A 109 14.18 7.70 -0.95
C ASN A 109 13.68 8.14 -2.32
N TYR A 110 12.99 7.26 -3.05
CA TYR A 110 12.31 7.61 -4.31
C TYR A 110 10.80 7.71 -4.13
N GLU A 111 10.24 7.44 -2.95
CA GLU A 111 8.79 7.41 -2.69
C GLU A 111 8.11 8.72 -3.08
N GLU A 112 8.65 9.85 -2.62
CA GLU A 112 8.06 11.17 -2.88
C GLU A 112 8.17 11.55 -4.37
N LYS A 113 9.27 11.17 -5.03
CA LYS A 113 9.44 11.38 -6.48
C LYS A 113 8.44 10.54 -7.27
N VAL A 114 8.19 9.31 -6.84
CA VAL A 114 7.21 8.41 -7.47
C VAL A 114 5.80 8.94 -7.24
N ARG A 115 5.45 9.36 -6.03
CA ARG A 115 4.15 10.00 -5.74
C ARG A 115 3.90 11.21 -6.63
N GLN A 116 4.88 12.12 -6.72
CA GLN A 116 4.76 13.30 -7.58
C GLN A 116 4.59 12.91 -9.05
N HIS A 117 5.40 11.94 -9.52
CA HIS A 117 5.29 11.44 -10.90
C HIS A 117 3.91 10.84 -11.18
N VAL A 118 3.34 10.06 -10.26
CA VAL A 118 2.01 9.47 -10.39
C VAL A 118 0.95 10.57 -10.49
N LEU A 119 0.99 11.58 -9.62
CA LEU A 119 0.02 12.67 -9.62
C LEU A 119 0.08 13.51 -10.90
N GLU A 120 1.27 13.89 -11.36
CA GLU A 120 1.43 14.72 -12.57
C GLU A 120 1.12 13.95 -13.86
N ASN A 121 1.61 12.71 -13.99
CA ASN A 121 1.45 11.95 -15.22
C ASN A 121 0.07 11.31 -15.35
N SER A 122 -0.60 11.02 -14.24
CA SER A 122 -1.98 10.54 -14.29
C SER A 122 -2.92 11.61 -14.85
N MET A 123 -2.73 12.89 -14.49
CA MET A 123 -3.46 14.01 -15.09
C MET A 123 -3.13 14.16 -16.57
N ARG A 124 -1.85 14.10 -16.93
CA ARG A 124 -1.39 14.27 -18.33
C ARG A 124 -1.95 13.19 -19.27
N LEU A 125 -2.09 11.95 -18.78
CA LEU A 125 -2.56 10.81 -19.56
C LEU A 125 -4.08 10.58 -19.44
N GLY A 126 -4.80 11.42 -18.69
CA GLY A 126 -6.24 11.28 -18.49
C GLY A 126 -6.65 10.06 -17.66
N VAL A 127 -5.72 9.45 -16.91
CA VAL A 127 -5.98 8.30 -16.04
C VAL A 127 -6.17 8.69 -14.57
N ASN A 128 -6.19 10.00 -14.27
CA ASN A 128 -6.35 10.54 -12.91
C ASN A 128 -7.63 10.06 -12.22
N ASP A 129 -8.71 9.83 -12.98
CA ASP A 129 -9.99 9.38 -12.42
C ASP A 129 -9.88 7.99 -11.76
N TYR A 130 -8.85 7.21 -12.11
CA TYR A 130 -8.57 5.93 -11.47
C TYR A 130 -7.73 6.04 -10.19
N PHE A 131 -7.06 7.18 -9.96
CA PHE A 131 -6.26 7.43 -8.77
C PHE A 131 -7.01 8.34 -7.80
N LYS A 132 -7.57 7.77 -6.75
CA LYS A 132 -8.26 8.55 -5.72
C LYS A 132 -7.28 9.11 -4.68
N GLU A 133 -6.29 8.31 -4.29
CA GLU A 133 -5.30 8.75 -3.30
C GLU A 133 -3.93 8.08 -3.51
N VAL A 134 -2.86 8.85 -3.28
CA VAL A 134 -1.47 8.36 -3.23
C VAL A 134 -0.87 8.75 -1.89
N PHE A 135 -0.73 7.77 -1.02
CA PHE A 135 -0.32 7.93 0.37
C PHE A 135 1.07 7.37 0.62
N ILE A 136 1.88 8.10 1.38
CA ILE A 136 3.18 7.64 1.90
C ILE A 136 3.11 7.77 3.42
N PRO A 137 3.33 6.68 4.17
CA PRO A 137 3.29 6.73 5.63
C PRO A 137 4.54 7.42 6.17
N TYR A 138 4.34 8.62 6.68
CA TYR A 138 5.35 9.41 7.40
C TYR A 138 5.11 9.35 8.90
N GLU A 139 6.18 9.37 9.67
CA GLU A 139 6.20 9.63 11.10
C GLU A 139 6.09 11.15 11.30
N GLU A 140 5.18 11.58 12.19
CA GLU A 140 5.09 12.98 12.58
C GLU A 140 6.30 13.32 13.46
N LEU A 141 7.03 14.38 13.09
CA LEU A 141 8.18 14.85 13.84
C LEU A 141 7.73 15.64 15.06
N ASN A 142 8.47 15.52 16.16
CA ASN A 142 8.21 16.29 17.37
C ASN A 142 8.48 17.79 17.14
N GLU A 143 7.79 18.65 17.90
CA GLU A 143 7.92 20.11 17.85
C GLU A 143 9.37 20.60 18.09
N THR A 144 10.17 19.82 18.85
CA THR A 144 11.60 20.04 19.07
C THR A 144 12.46 19.76 17.83
N GLU A 145 12.12 18.76 17.02
CA GLU A 145 12.80 18.48 15.74
C GLU A 145 12.40 19.49 14.64
N LEU A 146 11.19 20.07 14.71
CA LEU A 146 10.74 21.15 13.81
C LEU A 146 11.48 22.49 14.02
N ARG A 147 11.85 22.84 15.26
CA ARG A 147 12.58 24.10 15.55
C ARG A 147 14.02 24.10 15.02
N SER A 148 14.61 22.93 14.86
CA SER A 148 15.93 22.77 14.22
C SER A 148 15.77 22.80 12.71
N LYS A 149 15.76 24.00 12.12
CA LYS A 149 15.61 24.31 10.67
C LYS A 149 16.48 23.51 9.68
N LYS A 150 17.36 22.61 10.14
CA LYS A 150 18.24 21.80 9.28
C LYS A 150 17.79 20.35 9.08
N VAL A 151 16.92 19.77 9.92
CA VAL A 151 16.59 18.32 9.81
C VAL A 151 15.15 18.01 10.24
N ALA A 152 14.17 18.80 9.81
CA ALA A 152 12.76 18.38 9.89
C ALA A 152 12.39 17.46 8.70
N THR A 153 13.20 16.43 8.46
CA THR A 153 12.89 15.42 7.44
C THR A 153 11.97 14.40 8.07
N ARG A 154 10.66 14.46 7.74
CA ARG A 154 9.66 13.47 8.18
C ARG A 154 10.25 12.06 8.06
N ARG A 155 10.40 11.34 9.18
CA ARG A 155 10.94 9.97 9.15
C ARG A 155 9.90 9.06 8.49
N LYS A 156 10.34 8.10 7.70
CA LYS A 156 9.43 7.21 6.94
C LYS A 156 9.19 5.95 7.75
N CYS A 157 7.93 5.61 7.99
CA CYS A 157 7.58 4.40 8.74
C CYS A 157 7.82 3.13 7.91
N PHE A 158 7.57 3.21 6.61
CA PHE A 158 7.75 2.10 5.66
C PHE A 158 8.60 2.56 4.47
N PRO A 159 9.94 2.57 4.59
CA PRO A 159 10.81 2.95 3.48
C PRO A 159 10.63 1.99 2.31
N GLY A 160 10.52 2.53 1.09
CA GLY A 160 10.34 1.74 -0.13
C GLY A 160 8.91 1.30 -0.45
N TYR A 161 7.91 1.84 0.25
CA TYR A 161 6.49 1.54 -0.01
C TYR A 161 5.67 2.80 -0.26
N VAL A 162 4.83 2.75 -1.29
CA VAL A 162 3.85 3.79 -1.63
C VAL A 162 2.48 3.12 -1.70
N PHE A 163 1.48 3.70 -1.03
CA PHE A 163 0.12 3.18 -0.98
C PHE A 163 -0.74 3.93 -1.99
N LEU A 164 -1.52 3.18 -2.76
CA LEU A 164 -2.33 3.68 -3.86
C LEU A 164 -3.77 3.26 -3.63
N TYR A 165 -4.67 4.23 -3.47
CA TYR A 165 -6.11 3.97 -3.48
C TYR A 165 -6.62 4.16 -4.91
N VAL A 166 -6.68 3.07 -5.64
CA VAL A 166 -6.87 3.09 -7.09
C VAL A 166 -7.95 2.12 -7.53
N ASN A 167 -8.61 2.49 -8.62
CA ASN A 167 -9.39 1.54 -9.40
C ASN A 167 -8.47 0.82 -10.37
N LEU A 168 -8.17 -0.44 -10.04
CA LEU A 168 -7.24 -1.22 -10.83
C LEU A 168 -7.87 -1.58 -12.17
N CYS A 169 -7.35 -0.97 -13.23
CA CYS A 169 -7.62 -1.31 -14.62
C CYS A 169 -6.30 -1.49 -15.38
N ASP A 170 -6.38 -1.99 -16.61
CA ASP A 170 -5.19 -2.12 -17.48
C ASP A 170 -4.47 -0.80 -17.71
N GLU A 171 -5.20 0.31 -17.79
CA GLU A 171 -4.59 1.62 -18.00
C GLU A 171 -3.71 1.99 -16.80
N VAL A 172 -4.16 1.68 -15.57
CA VAL A 172 -3.38 1.85 -14.35
C VAL A 172 -2.19 0.89 -14.31
N LEU A 173 -2.39 -0.38 -14.66
CA LEU A 173 -1.29 -1.36 -14.71
C LEU A 173 -0.21 -0.96 -15.72
N ASN A 174 -0.63 -0.57 -16.92
CA ASN A 174 0.25 -0.09 -17.98
C ASN A 174 0.94 1.21 -17.56
N PHE A 175 0.21 2.14 -16.94
CA PHE A 175 0.77 3.38 -16.40
C PHE A 175 1.90 3.11 -15.41
N ILE A 176 1.67 2.24 -14.41
CA ILE A 176 2.67 1.88 -13.41
C ILE A 176 3.87 1.16 -14.04
N ASN A 177 3.65 0.27 -15.00
CA ASN A 177 4.72 -0.43 -15.71
C ASN A 177 5.55 0.50 -16.62
N ASN A 178 4.94 1.57 -17.13
CA ASN A 178 5.59 2.58 -17.96
C ASN A 178 6.27 3.69 -17.16
N ILE A 179 6.19 3.66 -15.81
CA ILE A 179 6.96 4.60 -14.99
C ILE A 179 8.45 4.46 -15.35
N PRO A 180 9.15 5.57 -15.63
CA PRO A 180 10.56 5.54 -15.99
C PRO A 180 11.39 4.73 -14.98
N LYS A 181 12.24 3.83 -15.48
CA LYS A 181 13.14 3.01 -14.63
C LYS A 181 14.05 3.86 -13.73
N SER A 182 14.29 5.13 -14.10
CA SER A 182 15.02 6.11 -13.28
C SER A 182 14.37 6.41 -11.93
N LEU A 183 13.05 6.21 -11.80
CA LEU A 183 12.30 6.36 -10.55
C LEU A 183 12.36 5.11 -9.66
N LYS A 184 13.07 4.06 -10.08
CA LYS A 184 13.33 2.83 -9.31
C LYS A 184 12.07 2.21 -8.70
N VAL A 185 11.03 2.12 -9.52
CA VAL A 185 9.80 1.39 -9.18
C VAL A 185 9.98 -0.08 -9.53
N TYR A 186 9.72 -0.96 -8.58
CA TYR A 186 9.75 -2.42 -8.78
C TYR A 186 8.41 -2.97 -9.26
N GLY A 187 7.33 -2.21 -9.04
CA GLY A 187 5.95 -2.58 -9.39
C GLY A 187 5.09 -2.83 -8.15
N PHE A 188 3.87 -3.31 -8.37
CA PHE A 188 2.97 -3.64 -7.28
C PHE A 188 3.55 -4.75 -6.39
N LEU A 189 3.28 -4.68 -5.09
CA LEU A 189 3.46 -5.82 -4.22
C LEU A 189 2.48 -6.90 -4.67
N LYS A 190 2.97 -8.08 -5.00
CA LYS A 190 2.14 -9.18 -5.51
C LYS A 190 2.05 -10.32 -4.51
N ASN A 191 0.90 -11.00 -4.50
CA ASN A 191 0.78 -12.35 -3.98
C ASN A 191 0.67 -13.29 -5.20
N GLY A 192 1.71 -14.07 -5.48
CA GLY A 192 1.81 -14.76 -6.76
C GLY A 192 1.93 -13.76 -7.92
N ASN A 193 1.00 -13.82 -8.88
CA ASN A 193 1.00 -12.93 -10.04
C ASN A 193 0.13 -11.67 -9.87
N ILE A 194 -0.66 -11.58 -8.78
CA ILE A 194 -1.69 -10.56 -8.61
C ILE A 194 -1.23 -9.45 -7.65
N PRO A 195 -1.50 -8.17 -7.95
CA PRO A 195 -1.35 -7.08 -6.98
C PRO A 195 -2.13 -7.35 -5.69
N LYS A 196 -1.42 -7.33 -4.56
CA LYS A 196 -2.01 -7.52 -3.23
C LYS A 196 -2.91 -6.33 -2.90
N VAL A 197 -4.18 -6.64 -2.63
CA VAL A 197 -5.18 -5.70 -2.11
C VAL A 197 -5.02 -5.59 -0.60
N ILE A 198 -5.16 -4.38 -0.07
CA ILE A 198 -5.29 -4.11 1.36
C ILE A 198 -6.70 -3.60 1.66
N SER A 199 -7.26 -4.04 2.78
CA SER A 199 -8.52 -3.52 3.29
C SER A 199 -8.33 -2.15 3.96
N ASP A 200 -9.35 -1.29 3.93
CA ASP A 200 -9.31 -0.01 4.64
C ASP A 200 -9.00 -0.20 6.15
N ASN A 201 -9.50 -1.28 6.75
CA ASN A 201 -9.24 -1.63 8.14
C ASN A 201 -7.76 -1.92 8.43
N GLU A 202 -7.06 -2.62 7.53
CA GLU A 202 -5.63 -2.88 7.67
C GLU A 202 -4.80 -1.61 7.53
N ILE A 203 -5.14 -0.73 6.59
CA ILE A 203 -4.50 0.59 6.44
C ILE A 203 -4.72 1.42 7.70
N ASN A 204 -5.95 1.50 8.19
CA ASN A 204 -6.29 2.25 9.38
C ASN A 204 -5.59 1.69 10.62
N SER A 205 -5.58 0.37 10.80
CA SER A 205 -4.88 -0.28 11.91
C SER A 205 -3.37 -0.05 11.86
N MET A 206 -2.77 -0.08 10.66
CA MET A 206 -1.36 0.24 10.46
C MET A 206 -1.07 1.70 10.81
N CYS A 207 -1.90 2.65 10.34
CA CYS A 207 -1.78 4.06 10.70
C CYS A 207 -1.93 4.27 12.21
N SER A 208 -2.96 3.70 12.84
CA SER A 208 -3.17 3.76 14.28
C SER A 208 -2.01 3.16 15.06
N ALA A 209 -1.46 2.03 14.64
CA ALA A 209 -0.28 1.42 15.27
C ALA A 209 0.95 2.34 15.18
N LEU A 210 1.13 3.09 14.08
CA LEU A 210 2.19 4.09 13.98
C LEU A 210 1.96 5.27 14.95
N TYR A 211 0.74 5.75 15.09
CA TYR A 211 0.39 6.78 16.07
C TYR A 211 0.57 6.30 17.52
N THR A 212 0.12 5.09 17.85
CA THR A 212 0.31 4.51 19.19
C THR A 212 1.77 4.17 19.47
N ALA A 213 2.55 3.74 18.47
CA ALA A 213 4.00 3.59 18.59
C ALA A 213 4.68 4.93 18.88
N GLN A 214 4.22 6.04 18.30
CA GLN A 214 4.69 7.39 18.63
C GLN A 214 4.32 7.77 20.07
N GLU A 215 3.10 7.48 20.51
CA GLU A 215 2.68 7.74 21.90
C GLU A 215 3.46 6.88 22.90
N THR A 216 3.70 5.61 22.61
CA THR A 216 4.52 4.73 23.46
C THR A 216 5.99 5.10 23.45
N LYS A 217 6.54 5.63 22.35
CA LYS A 217 7.89 6.20 22.30
C LYS A 217 7.98 7.57 22.99
N LYS A 218 6.87 8.33 23.03
CA LYS A 218 6.72 9.50 23.93
C LYS A 218 6.64 9.06 25.40
N LEU A 219 5.99 7.94 25.68
CA LEU A 219 5.89 7.34 27.02
C LEU A 219 7.16 6.56 27.42
N SER A 220 8.08 6.25 26.50
CA SER A 220 9.35 5.58 26.82
C SER A 220 10.39 6.49 27.44
N TYR A 221 10.08 7.77 27.68
CA TYR A 221 10.80 8.57 28.67
C TYR A 221 10.36 8.27 30.10
N GLY A 222 9.70 7.11 30.33
CA GLY A 222 9.27 6.56 31.62
C GLY A 222 10.42 6.32 32.60
N TYR A 223 11.03 7.42 33.02
CA TYR A 223 11.89 7.52 34.17
C TYR A 223 10.99 7.57 35.40
N GLU A 224 11.32 6.79 36.42
CA GLU A 224 10.73 6.92 37.74
C GLU A 224 11.73 7.54 38.71
N LYS A 225 11.23 8.23 39.74
CA LYS A 225 12.09 8.77 40.80
C LYS A 225 12.86 7.63 41.46
N GLY A 226 14.19 7.74 41.49
CA GLY A 226 15.11 6.76 42.08
C GLY A 226 15.76 5.81 41.09
N GLU A 227 15.37 5.82 39.81
CA GLU A 227 16.01 4.99 38.78
C GLU A 227 17.42 5.44 38.46
N LYS A 228 18.27 4.50 38.05
CA LYS A 228 19.65 4.78 37.62
C LYS A 228 19.68 5.19 36.15
N VAL A 229 20.37 6.28 35.87
CA VAL A 229 20.56 6.81 34.53
C VAL A 229 22.01 7.15 34.26
N LYS A 230 22.46 6.95 33.02
CA LYS A 230 23.75 7.38 32.50
C LYS A 230 23.59 8.69 31.76
N ILE A 231 24.52 9.62 31.98
CA ILE A 231 24.57 10.87 31.22
C ILE A 231 25.43 10.64 29.97
N ASN A 232 24.88 10.97 28.80
CA ASN A 232 25.53 10.72 27.50
C ASN A 232 26.05 11.99 26.82
N ASP A 233 25.80 13.17 27.38
CA ASP A 233 26.13 14.45 26.76
C ASP A 233 26.72 15.46 27.78
N GLY A 234 27.47 16.43 27.28
CA GLY A 234 28.07 17.50 28.08
C GLY A 234 29.29 17.11 28.94
N LEU A 235 29.68 18.00 29.85
CA LEU A 235 30.86 17.85 30.72
C LEU A 235 30.76 16.66 31.69
N PHE A 236 29.54 16.14 31.88
CA PHE A 236 29.22 15.03 32.78
C PHE A 236 28.93 13.73 32.01
N GLN A 237 29.34 13.66 30.75
CA GLN A 237 29.24 12.44 29.95
C GLN A 237 29.94 11.27 30.64
N ASN A 238 29.30 10.10 30.63
CA ASN A 238 29.68 8.86 31.31
C ASN A 238 29.53 8.84 32.84
N PHE A 239 28.99 9.89 33.47
CA PHE A 239 28.56 9.78 34.86
C PHE A 239 27.25 9.01 34.99
N THR A 240 27.13 8.25 36.07
CA THR A 240 25.91 7.55 36.47
C THR A 240 25.30 8.25 37.68
N GLY A 241 23.98 8.46 37.66
CA GLY A 241 23.25 9.11 38.74
C GLY A 241 21.89 8.49 38.96
N LYS A 242 21.15 9.02 39.94
CA LYS A 242 19.76 8.65 40.23
C LYS A 242 18.81 9.77 39.88
N VAL A 243 17.63 9.44 39.39
CA VAL A 243 16.58 10.42 39.10
C VAL A 243 16.00 10.97 40.40
N ASP A 244 15.98 12.29 40.59
CA ASP A 244 15.35 12.95 41.75
C ASP A 244 13.96 13.51 41.41
N ILE A 245 13.87 14.38 40.39
CA ILE A 245 12.62 15.02 39.99
C ILE A 245 12.55 15.05 38.47
N ILE A 246 11.38 14.75 37.92
CA ILE A 246 11.10 14.82 36.48
C ILE A 246 10.11 15.96 36.25
N ASN A 247 10.44 16.84 35.31
CA ASN A 247 9.55 17.90 34.86
C ASN A 247 9.07 17.58 33.43
N GLU A 248 7.93 16.90 33.33
CA GLU A 248 7.36 16.51 32.04
C GLU A 248 6.95 17.71 31.17
N GLU A 249 6.48 18.81 31.78
CA GLU A 249 6.07 20.02 31.06
C GLU A 249 7.26 20.69 30.37
N LYS A 250 8.42 20.73 31.03
CA LYS A 250 9.65 21.34 30.52
C LYS A 250 10.57 20.35 29.79
N LYS A 251 10.29 19.06 29.86
CA LYS A 251 11.14 17.96 29.36
C LYS A 251 12.55 17.94 29.98
N THR A 252 12.66 18.40 31.22
CA THR A 252 13.91 18.38 32.00
C THR A 252 13.83 17.35 33.13
N ILE A 253 14.98 16.77 33.47
CA ILE A 253 15.15 15.78 34.53
C ILE A 253 16.29 16.21 35.45
N ASN A 254 16.02 16.18 36.75
CA ASN A 254 17.02 16.42 37.78
C ASN A 254 17.64 15.10 38.18
N VAL A 255 18.94 14.95 37.93
CA VAL A 255 19.70 13.75 38.25
C VAL A 255 20.67 14.06 39.39
N GLU A 256 20.62 13.25 40.44
CA GLU A 256 21.58 13.26 41.53
C GLU A 256 22.81 12.42 41.14
N VAL A 257 23.96 13.08 41.02
CA VAL A 257 25.25 12.46 40.68
C VAL A 257 26.22 12.66 41.85
N SER A 258 27.02 11.64 42.16
CA SER A 258 28.07 11.74 43.17
C SER A 258 29.38 12.20 42.54
N ILE A 259 29.72 13.47 42.73
CA ILE A 259 30.98 14.07 42.25
C ILE A 259 31.90 14.29 43.45
N LEU A 260 33.10 13.70 43.43
CA LEU A 260 34.10 13.82 44.53
C LEU A 260 33.55 13.41 45.91
N GLY A 261 32.64 12.43 45.94
CA GLY A 261 32.00 11.95 47.17
C GLY A 261 30.93 12.88 47.74
N LYS A 262 30.49 13.90 46.98
CA LYS A 262 29.36 14.78 47.35
C LYS A 262 28.19 14.59 46.37
N PRO A 263 26.96 14.41 46.87
CA PRO A 263 25.77 14.38 46.02
C PRO A 263 25.51 15.78 45.44
N THR A 264 25.34 15.85 44.12
CA THR A 264 25.06 17.09 43.40
C THR A 264 23.88 16.85 42.45
N ILE A 265 22.87 17.71 42.50
CA ILE A 265 21.70 17.65 41.61
C ILE A 265 21.99 18.49 40.36
N ILE A 266 21.79 17.89 39.19
CA ILE A 266 22.02 18.52 37.90
C ILE A 266 20.74 18.42 37.07
N GLU A 267 20.29 19.55 36.52
CA GLU A 267 19.18 19.60 35.57
C GLU A 267 19.70 19.30 34.16
N LEU A 268 19.13 18.28 33.52
CA LEU A 268 19.49 17.82 32.18
C LEU A 268 18.23 17.68 31.33
N ASP A 269 18.38 17.73 30.01
CA ASP A 269 17.28 17.39 29.10
C ASP A 269 17.09 15.87 29.06
N LEU A 270 15.84 15.41 28.89
CA LEU A 270 15.50 13.99 28.78
C LEU A 270 16.25 13.25 27.65
N THR A 271 16.76 13.97 26.65
CA THR A 271 17.56 13.42 25.54
C THR A 271 19.03 13.18 25.88
N GLN A 272 19.52 13.76 26.98
CA GLN A 272 20.93 13.70 27.39
C GLN A 272 21.20 12.56 28.37
N VAL A 273 20.16 11.86 28.82
CA VAL A 273 20.21 10.75 29.76
C VAL A 273 19.72 9.47 29.12
N GLU A 274 20.30 8.34 29.52
CA GLU A 274 19.93 7.00 29.09
C GLU A 274 19.70 6.11 30.31
N LYS A 275 18.62 5.34 30.32
CA LYS A 275 18.29 4.43 31.41
C LYS A 275 19.31 3.29 31.48
N ILE A 276 19.81 3.00 32.67
CA ILE A 276 20.57 1.78 32.92
C ILE A 276 19.62 0.81 33.61
N GLU A 277 19.28 -0.28 32.94
CA GLU A 277 18.68 -1.44 33.60
C GLU A 277 19.79 -2.19 34.36
N ASP A 278 19.62 -2.38 35.66
CA ASP A 278 20.48 -3.27 36.47
C ASP A 278 20.10 -4.75 36.22
#